data_AF-A0A832ZGF8-F1
#
_entry.id   AF-A0A832ZGF8-F1
#
_cell.length_a   1.000
_cell.length_b   1.000
_cell.length_c   1.000
_cell.angle_alpha   90.00
_cell.angle_beta   90.00
_cell.angle_gamma   90.00
#
_symmetry.space_group_name_H-M   'P 1'
#
loop_
_entity.id
_entity.type
_entity.pdbx_description
1 polymer ?
#
loop_
_entity_poly.entity_id
_entity_poly.type
_entity_poly.pdbx_seq_one_letter_code
_entity_poly.pdbx_strand_id
1 'polypeptide(L)'
;MKSPGILKETAEVLKQTKERVLKLKSLSEKNKQKVLRLLDEAARNFEELSGDVVIDNVELAEFFHRKAVELKNNTYDKKIERLGEKEYVRDAERINRYSKAAPYDFSGKIKELNKVYKAYLYGLVPFFIISGIFGPAYAITALILVIPALLSLFSMKKRGSLGLMLAYAVIPIPLVMGALTIRYSIWALMNQQEVQRVAEALGKGIGFAQATLVLLLALSVLELTLLGYAAYGLYKHRHAFL
;
A
#
# COMPACT_ATOMS: atom_id res chain seq x y z
N MET A 1 32.48 -4.52 1.25
CA MET A 1 31.61 -5.71 1.08
C MET A 1 30.45 -5.34 0.15
N LYS A 2 29.86 -6.31 -0.55
CA LYS A 2 28.61 -6.08 -1.32
C LYS A 2 27.39 -6.15 -0.41
N SER A 3 26.23 -5.65 -0.87
CA SER A 3 24.99 -5.62 -0.09
C SER A 3 24.59 -6.96 0.54
N PRO A 4 24.69 -8.12 -0.13
CA PRO A 4 24.36 -9.42 0.47
C PRO A 4 25.10 -9.69 1.79
N GLY A 5 26.40 -9.43 1.82
CA GLY A 5 27.22 -9.63 3.03
C GLY A 5 26.81 -8.71 4.16
N ILE A 6 26.56 -7.44 3.85
CA ILE A 6 26.15 -6.43 4.84
C ILE A 6 24.76 -6.73 5.41
N LEU A 7 23.83 -7.21 4.59
CA LEU A 7 22.49 -7.62 5.04
C LEU A 7 22.57 -8.86 5.95
N LYS A 8 23.44 -9.82 5.63
CA LYS A 8 23.69 -11.00 6.49
C LYS A 8 24.30 -10.59 7.83
N GLU A 9 25.27 -9.68 7.85
CA GLU A 9 25.80 -9.12 9.09
C GLU A 9 24.76 -8.32 9.87
N THR A 10 23.88 -7.59 9.18
CA THR A 10 22.76 -6.89 9.81
C THR A 10 21.84 -7.86 10.54
N ALA A 11 21.49 -8.99 9.92
CA ALA A 11 20.72 -10.05 10.57
C ALA A 11 21.42 -10.59 11.83
N GLU A 12 22.73 -10.82 11.76
CA GLU A 12 23.53 -11.30 12.89
C GLU A 12 23.57 -10.29 14.05
N VAL A 13 23.75 -9.00 13.76
CA VAL A 13 23.69 -7.92 14.76
C VAL A 13 22.32 -7.90 15.46
N LEU A 14 21.23 -8.15 14.74
CA LEU A 14 19.90 -8.22 15.34
C LEU A 14 19.72 -9.47 16.21
N LYS A 15 20.27 -10.63 15.81
CA LYS A 15 20.30 -11.84 16.65
C LYS A 15 21.03 -11.58 17.97
N GLN A 16 22.21 -10.97 17.93
CA GLN A 16 22.95 -10.54 19.13
C GLN A 16 22.16 -9.53 19.98
N THR A 17 21.41 -8.63 19.33
CA THR A 17 20.57 -7.67 20.04
C THR A 17 19.46 -8.38 20.82
N LYS A 18 18.85 -9.43 20.28
CA LYS A 18 17.85 -10.24 21.00
C LYS A 18 18.42 -10.85 22.29
N GLU A 19 19.65 -11.37 22.25
CA GLU A 19 20.31 -11.92 23.43
C GLU A 19 20.52 -10.87 24.52
N ARG A 20 20.82 -9.63 24.14
CA ARG A 20 20.91 -8.51 25.09
C ARG A 20 19.54 -8.17 25.65
N VAL A 21 18.49 -8.13 24.83
CA VAL A 21 17.12 -7.84 25.26
C VAL A 21 16.62 -8.83 26.31
N LEU A 22 16.95 -10.12 26.17
CA LEU A 22 16.60 -11.15 27.16
C LEU A 22 17.16 -10.86 28.56
N LYS A 23 18.33 -10.19 28.63
CA LYS A 23 19.03 -9.86 29.87
C LYS A 23 18.56 -8.55 30.51
N LEU A 24 17.74 -7.76 29.81
CA LEU A 24 17.25 -6.48 30.31
C LEU A 24 16.27 -6.65 31.46
N LYS A 25 16.40 -5.78 32.46
CA LYS A 25 15.48 -5.65 33.60
C LYS A 25 14.62 -4.39 33.47
N SER A 26 15.08 -3.37 32.76
CA SER A 26 14.40 -2.09 32.58
C SER A 26 13.26 -2.08 31.55
N LEU A 27 12.95 -3.23 30.94
CA LEU A 27 11.79 -3.40 30.06
C LEU A 27 10.74 -4.25 30.75
N SER A 28 9.50 -3.76 30.76
CA SER A 28 8.33 -4.57 31.06
C SER A 28 8.29 -5.83 30.19
N GLU A 29 7.84 -6.95 30.77
CA GLU A 29 7.80 -8.25 30.06
C GLU A 29 6.99 -8.20 28.76
N LYS A 30 5.90 -7.43 28.75
CA LYS A 30 5.10 -7.17 27.54
C LYS A 30 5.94 -6.53 26.43
N ASN A 31 6.70 -5.48 26.76
CA ASN A 31 7.53 -4.78 25.77
C ASN A 31 8.74 -5.62 25.38
N LYS A 32 9.32 -6.38 26.30
CA LYS A 32 10.41 -7.33 26.02
C LYS A 32 9.99 -8.37 24.98
N GLN A 33 8.85 -9.03 25.18
CA GLN A 33 8.30 -10.00 24.22
C GLN A 33 8.01 -9.36 22.86
N LYS A 34 7.47 -8.13 22.85
CA LYS A 34 7.21 -7.39 21.61
C LYS A 34 8.51 -7.11 20.86
N VAL A 35 9.54 -6.58 21.52
CA VAL A 35 10.84 -6.28 20.91
C VAL A 35 11.49 -7.54 20.37
N LEU A 36 11.50 -8.63 21.14
CA LEU A 36 12.08 -9.91 20.69
C LEU A 36 11.42 -10.41 19.40
N ARG A 37 10.09 -10.30 19.29
CA ARG A 37 9.35 -10.66 18.07
C ARG A 37 9.74 -9.76 16.88
N LEU A 38 9.83 -8.45 17.10
CA LEU A 38 10.21 -7.48 16.06
C LEU A 38 11.63 -7.73 15.55
N LEU A 39 12.58 -7.99 16.44
CA LEU A 39 13.97 -8.27 16.10
C LEU A 39 14.12 -9.62 15.39
N ASP A 40 13.36 -10.63 15.82
CA ASP A 40 13.34 -11.94 15.18
C ASP A 40 12.80 -11.89 13.76
N GLU A 41 11.68 -11.19 13.56
CA GLU A 41 11.12 -10.94 12.23
C GLU A 41 12.12 -10.17 11.36
N ALA A 42 12.73 -9.09 11.89
CA ALA A 42 13.68 -8.28 11.14
C ALA A 42 14.95 -9.04 10.76
N ALA A 43 15.50 -9.86 11.66
CA ALA A 43 16.68 -10.68 11.39
C ALA A 43 16.41 -11.68 10.27
N ARG A 44 15.27 -12.39 10.32
CA ARG A 44 14.85 -13.32 9.26
C ARG A 44 14.68 -12.62 7.92
N ASN A 45 13.98 -11.48 7.90
CA ASN A 45 13.78 -10.71 6.68
C ASN A 45 15.09 -10.28 6.02
N PHE A 46 16.08 -9.79 6.79
CA PHE A 46 17.38 -9.41 6.24
C PHE A 46 18.22 -10.60 5.80
N GLU A 47 18.13 -11.73 6.51
CA GLU A 47 18.82 -12.97 6.15
C GLU A 47 18.27 -13.56 4.86
N GLU A 48 16.95 -13.66 4.72
CA GLU A 48 16.29 -14.06 3.46
C GLU A 48 16.64 -13.08 2.33
N LEU A 49 16.55 -11.77 2.57
CA LEU A 49 16.86 -10.77 1.56
C LEU A 49 18.31 -10.84 1.07
N SER A 50 19.25 -11.25 1.93
CA SER A 50 20.65 -11.40 1.55
C SER A 50 20.86 -12.44 0.44
N GLY A 51 20.00 -13.45 0.35
CA GLY A 51 20.00 -14.46 -0.72
C GLY A 51 19.32 -13.99 -2.02
N ASP A 52 18.41 -13.02 -1.91
CA ASP A 52 17.54 -12.57 -3.01
C ASP A 52 17.93 -11.20 -3.59
N VAL A 53 19.17 -10.75 -3.40
CA VAL A 53 19.64 -9.45 -3.88
C VAL A 53 19.79 -9.45 -5.40
N VAL A 54 18.97 -8.64 -6.07
CA VAL A 54 19.04 -8.37 -7.51
C VAL A 54 19.68 -7.01 -7.80
N ILE A 55 19.47 -6.03 -6.91
CA ILE A 55 20.02 -4.67 -7.01
C ILE A 55 21.02 -4.47 -5.89
N ASP A 56 22.30 -4.26 -6.23
CA ASP A 56 23.38 -4.03 -5.27
C ASP A 56 23.38 -2.55 -4.84
N ASN A 57 22.66 -2.25 -3.75
CA ASN A 57 22.63 -0.92 -3.13
C ASN A 57 23.41 -0.94 -1.80
N VAL A 58 24.73 -0.77 -1.90
CA VAL A 58 25.65 -0.88 -0.75
C VAL A 58 25.35 0.19 0.29
N GLU A 59 25.10 1.44 -0.13
CA GLU A 59 24.83 2.55 0.78
C GLU A 59 23.60 2.31 1.66
N LEU A 60 22.51 1.80 1.07
CA LEU A 60 21.29 1.48 1.80
C LEU A 60 21.50 0.28 2.75
N ALA A 61 22.27 -0.73 2.33
CA ALA A 61 22.61 -1.86 3.19
C ALA A 61 23.44 -1.40 4.40
N GLU A 62 24.42 -0.52 4.18
CA GLU A 62 25.20 0.09 5.26
C GLU A 62 24.34 0.94 6.19
N PHE A 63 23.37 1.69 5.64
CA PHE A 63 22.42 2.44 6.45
C PHE A 63 21.64 1.53 7.42
N PHE A 64 21.13 0.39 6.93
CA PHE A 64 20.44 -0.59 7.77
C PHE A 64 21.37 -1.19 8.83
N HIS A 65 22.59 -1.55 8.43
CA HIS A 65 23.60 -2.09 9.34
C HIS A 65 23.93 -1.09 10.46
N ARG A 66 24.22 0.18 10.11
CA ARG A 66 24.48 1.25 11.09
C ARG A 66 23.33 1.38 12.08
N LYS A 67 22.08 1.34 11.61
CA LYS A 67 20.89 1.44 12.47
C LYS A 67 20.72 0.21 13.38
N ALA A 68 21.03 -0.99 12.89
CA ALA A 68 21.02 -2.20 13.71
C ALA A 68 22.11 -2.16 14.82
N VAL A 69 23.32 -1.71 14.47
CA VAL A 69 24.41 -1.54 15.43
C VAL A 69 24.07 -0.47 16.48
N GLU A 70 23.50 0.66 16.06
CA GLU A 70 23.02 1.71 16.96
C GLU A 70 22.00 1.16 17.97
N LEU A 71 21.01 0.37 17.50
CA LEU A 71 20.04 -0.28 18.37
C LEU A 71 20.72 -1.25 19.36
N LYS A 72 21.66 -2.10 18.88
CA LYS A 72 22.42 -3.03 19.72
C LYS A 72 23.19 -2.30 20.82
N ASN A 73 23.85 -1.21 20.47
CA ASN A 73 24.66 -0.41 21.39
C ASN A 73 23.80 0.33 22.41
N ASN A 74 22.57 0.68 22.06
CA ASN A 74 21.61 1.28 22.99
C ASN A 74 20.84 0.25 23.84
N THR A 75 21.07 -1.06 23.64
CA THR A 75 20.37 -2.14 24.37
C THR A 75 21.10 -2.48 25.67
N TYR A 76 20.91 -1.65 26.70
CA TYR A 76 21.35 -1.90 28.07
C TYR A 76 20.50 -1.08 29.08
N ASP A 77 20.39 -1.56 30.33
CA ASP A 77 19.40 -1.05 31.28
C ASP A 77 19.45 0.47 31.47
N LYS A 78 20.63 1.01 31.81
CA LYS A 78 20.85 2.46 32.04
C LYS A 78 20.48 3.33 30.84
N LYS A 79 20.62 2.84 29.61
CA LYS A 79 20.21 3.62 28.42
C LYS A 79 18.70 3.66 28.30
N ILE A 80 18.06 2.52 28.49
CA ILE A 80 16.61 2.37 28.33
C ILE A 80 15.88 3.12 29.44
N GLU A 81 16.39 3.12 30.66
CA GLU A 81 15.87 3.95 31.76
C GLU A 81 15.92 5.44 31.41
N ARG A 82 17.00 5.91 30.76
CA ARG A 82 17.14 7.31 30.34
C ARG A 82 16.27 7.66 29.12
N LEU A 83 16.16 6.73 28.16
CA LEU A 83 15.45 6.94 26.90
C LEU A 83 13.93 6.74 27.05
N GLY A 84 13.54 5.90 28.00
CA GLY A 84 12.18 5.40 28.21
C GLY A 84 11.88 4.16 27.38
N GLU A 85 11.14 3.20 27.96
CA GLU A 85 10.75 1.96 27.27
C GLU A 85 10.06 2.22 25.93
N LYS A 86 9.17 3.21 25.89
CA LYS A 86 8.37 3.54 24.70
C LYS A 86 9.26 3.89 23.51
N GLU A 87 10.30 4.68 23.73
CA GLU A 87 11.18 5.12 22.65
C GLU A 87 12.07 3.97 22.17
N TYR A 88 12.55 3.11 23.08
CA TYR A 88 13.32 1.92 22.71
C TYR A 88 12.49 0.95 21.86
N VAL A 89 11.22 0.74 22.24
CA VAL A 89 10.27 -0.05 21.44
C VAL A 89 10.08 0.57 20.05
N ARG A 90 9.99 1.91 19.94
CA ARG A 90 9.87 2.59 18.64
C ARG A 90 11.09 2.41 17.75
N ASP A 91 12.29 2.32 18.33
CA ASP A 91 13.51 2.05 17.57
C ASP A 91 13.54 0.61 17.05
N ALA A 92 13.13 -0.38 17.85
CA ALA A 92 12.96 -1.75 17.38
C ALA A 92 11.89 -1.86 16.28
N GLU A 93 10.76 -1.15 16.42
CA GLU A 93 9.73 -1.07 15.39
C GLU A 93 10.26 -0.44 14.09
N ARG A 94 11.12 0.57 14.19
CA ARG A 94 11.74 1.23 13.04
C ARG A 94 12.62 0.28 12.25
N ILE A 95 13.47 -0.50 12.93
CA ILE A 95 14.28 -1.54 12.29
C ILE A 95 13.39 -2.58 11.61
N ASN A 96 12.32 -3.05 12.27
CA ASN A 96 11.40 -4.00 11.65
C ASN A 96 10.74 -3.42 10.39
N ARG A 97 10.30 -2.14 10.42
CA ARG A 97 9.78 -1.46 9.23
C ARG A 97 10.79 -1.44 8.08
N TYR A 98 12.05 -1.11 8.37
CA TYR A 98 13.11 -1.16 7.35
C TYR A 98 13.29 -2.55 6.76
N SER A 99 13.28 -3.60 7.58
CA SER A 99 13.41 -4.98 7.11
C SER A 99 12.29 -5.39 6.14
N LYS A 100 11.07 -4.86 6.32
CA LYS A 100 9.91 -5.13 5.47
C LYS A 100 9.89 -4.30 4.19
N ALA A 101 10.47 -3.10 4.23
CA ALA A 101 10.59 -2.21 3.07
C ALA A 101 11.80 -2.56 2.18
N ALA A 102 12.88 -3.10 2.76
CA ALA A 102 14.11 -3.43 2.05
C ALA A 102 13.91 -4.31 0.79
N PRO A 103 13.05 -5.34 0.77
CA PRO A 103 12.82 -6.13 -0.44
C PRO A 103 12.42 -5.33 -1.68
N TYR A 104 11.78 -4.15 -1.52
CA TYR A 104 11.42 -3.31 -2.67
C TYR A 104 12.62 -2.62 -3.31
N ASP A 105 13.70 -2.41 -2.55
CA ASP A 105 14.92 -1.75 -3.03
C ASP A 105 16.00 -2.75 -3.49
N PHE A 106 15.93 -4.01 -3.04
CA PHE A 106 16.97 -5.02 -3.30
C PHE A 106 16.52 -6.18 -4.20
N SER A 107 15.28 -6.70 -4.08
CA SER A 107 14.85 -7.94 -4.77
C SER A 107 13.87 -7.72 -5.93
N GLY A 108 13.72 -6.48 -6.40
CA GLY A 108 12.89 -6.17 -7.57
C GLY A 108 11.37 -6.17 -7.33
N LYS A 109 10.92 -6.37 -6.08
CA LYS A 109 9.49 -6.30 -5.68
C LYS A 109 8.83 -4.95 -6.02
N ILE A 110 9.61 -3.90 -6.28
CA ILE A 110 9.12 -2.63 -6.81
C ILE A 110 8.33 -2.78 -8.12
N LYS A 111 8.65 -3.78 -8.95
CA LYS A 111 7.91 -4.03 -10.20
C LYS A 111 6.48 -4.49 -9.92
N GLU A 112 6.27 -5.31 -8.88
CA GLU A 112 4.95 -5.75 -8.45
C GLU A 112 4.14 -4.57 -7.89
N LEU A 113 4.77 -3.75 -7.04
CA LEU A 113 4.16 -2.54 -6.51
C LEU A 113 3.76 -1.56 -7.62
N ASN A 114 4.58 -1.41 -8.66
CA ASN A 114 4.26 -0.58 -9.81
C ASN A 114 3.04 -1.08 -10.60
N LYS A 115 2.81 -2.40 -10.68
CA LYS A 115 1.59 -2.96 -11.29
C LYS A 115 0.36 -2.59 -10.46
N VAL A 116 0.45 -2.68 -9.13
CA VAL A 116 -0.62 -2.29 -8.19
C VAL A 116 -0.93 -0.80 -8.32
N TYR A 117 0.09 0.05 -8.34
CA TYR A 117 -0.04 1.50 -8.56
C TYR A 117 -0.76 1.81 -9.89
N LYS A 118 -0.36 1.15 -10.97
CA LYS A 118 -1.00 1.32 -12.28
C LYS A 118 -2.45 0.86 -12.28
N ALA A 119 -2.76 -0.25 -11.63
CA ALA A 119 -4.14 -0.72 -11.49
C ALA A 119 -5.00 0.29 -10.73
N TYR A 120 -4.49 0.88 -9.65
CA TYR A 120 -5.19 1.96 -8.94
C TYR A 120 -5.44 3.17 -9.85
N LEU A 121 -4.39 3.67 -10.53
CA LEU A 121 -4.49 4.79 -11.47
C LEU A 121 -5.53 4.53 -12.56
N TYR A 122 -5.42 3.38 -13.24
CA TYR A 122 -6.30 3.03 -14.34
C TYR A 122 -7.71 2.67 -13.88
N GLY A 123 -7.89 2.18 -12.64
CA GLY A 123 -9.21 1.94 -12.06
C GLY A 123 -9.95 3.23 -11.71
N LEU A 124 -9.24 4.30 -11.34
CA LEU A 124 -9.84 5.61 -11.09
C LEU A 124 -10.36 6.31 -12.36
N VAL A 125 -9.80 6.01 -13.54
CA VAL A 125 -10.20 6.66 -14.80
C VAL A 125 -11.67 6.35 -15.17
N PRO A 126 -12.09 5.07 -15.23
CA PRO A 126 -13.50 4.71 -15.41
C PRO A 126 -14.43 5.36 -14.39
N PHE A 127 -14.04 5.40 -13.11
CA PHE A 127 -14.83 6.04 -12.06
C PHE A 127 -15.18 7.49 -12.38
N PHE A 128 -14.19 8.29 -12.79
CA PHE A 128 -14.41 9.70 -13.14
C PHE A 128 -15.29 9.85 -14.39
N ILE A 129 -15.14 8.97 -15.38
CA ILE A 129 -15.97 8.96 -16.60
C ILE A 129 -17.43 8.62 -16.24
N ILE A 130 -17.65 7.52 -15.50
CA ILE A 130 -18.99 7.06 -15.08
C ILE A 130 -19.69 8.13 -14.24
N SER A 131 -18.98 8.74 -13.30
CA SER A 131 -19.52 9.77 -12.41
C SER A 131 -20.00 11.00 -13.18
N GLY A 132 -19.31 11.38 -14.26
CA GLY A 132 -19.74 12.47 -15.14
C GLY A 132 -21.03 12.17 -15.92
N ILE A 133 -21.34 10.89 -16.16
CA ILE A 133 -22.50 10.46 -16.95
C ILE A 133 -23.76 10.27 -16.09
N PHE A 134 -23.64 9.76 -14.85
CA PHE A 134 -24.78 9.40 -13.99
C PHE A 134 -25.50 10.59 -13.31
N GLY A 135 -25.05 11.82 -13.56
CA GLY A 135 -25.73 13.05 -13.14
C GLY A 135 -25.02 13.86 -12.05
N PRO A 136 -25.60 15.01 -11.63
CA PRO A 136 -24.90 16.02 -10.85
C PRO A 136 -24.40 15.53 -9.48
N ALA A 137 -25.17 14.68 -8.79
CA ALA A 137 -24.80 14.17 -7.47
C ALA A 137 -23.49 13.36 -7.51
N TYR A 138 -23.37 12.45 -8.48
CA TYR A 138 -22.17 11.64 -8.65
C TYR A 138 -21.00 12.44 -9.19
N ALA A 139 -21.25 13.40 -10.08
CA ALA A 139 -20.23 14.33 -10.54
C ALA A 139 -19.63 15.13 -9.36
N ILE A 140 -20.45 15.61 -8.42
CA ILE A 140 -19.98 16.29 -7.21
C ILE A 140 -19.15 15.35 -6.34
N THR A 141 -19.61 14.11 -6.11
CA THR A 141 -18.84 13.11 -5.36
C THR A 141 -17.48 12.87 -5.99
N ALA A 142 -17.42 12.72 -7.31
CA ALA A 142 -16.17 12.56 -8.03
C ALA A 142 -15.26 13.78 -7.87
N LEU A 143 -15.78 15.01 -8.01
CA LEU A 143 -15.01 16.24 -7.81
C LEU A 143 -14.39 16.33 -6.41
N ILE A 144 -15.14 15.96 -5.37
CA ILE A 144 -14.62 15.89 -3.99
C ILE A 144 -13.45 14.89 -3.90
N LEU A 145 -13.56 13.75 -4.59
CA LEU A 145 -12.56 12.69 -4.57
C LEU A 145 -11.36 12.93 -5.49
N VAL A 146 -11.44 13.85 -6.47
CA VAL A 146 -10.31 14.17 -7.37
C VAL A 146 -9.06 14.54 -6.57
N ILE A 147 -9.18 15.44 -5.59
CA ILE A 147 -8.04 15.93 -4.81
C ILE A 147 -7.37 14.80 -4.01
N PRO A 148 -8.07 14.04 -3.13
CA PRO A 148 -7.44 12.95 -2.39
C PRO A 148 -6.95 11.83 -3.32
N ALA A 149 -7.62 11.57 -4.46
CA ALA A 149 -7.14 10.62 -5.46
C ALA A 149 -5.79 11.06 -6.07
N LEU A 150 -5.66 12.32 -6.51
CA LEU A 150 -4.41 12.84 -7.05
C LEU A 150 -3.29 12.86 -6.00
N LEU A 151 -3.59 13.30 -4.78
CA LEU A 151 -2.62 13.28 -3.67
C LEU A 151 -2.17 11.86 -3.35
N SER A 152 -3.09 10.89 -3.37
CA SER A 152 -2.75 9.47 -3.19
C SER A 152 -1.78 8.98 -4.27
N LEU A 153 -2.02 9.33 -5.53
CA LEU A 153 -1.16 8.94 -6.66
C LEU A 153 0.24 9.55 -6.55
N PHE A 154 0.35 10.85 -6.25
CA PHE A 154 1.63 11.52 -6.13
C PHE A 154 2.44 11.03 -4.93
N SER A 155 1.79 10.80 -3.80
CA SER A 155 2.45 10.29 -2.59
C SER A 155 2.85 8.81 -2.75
N MET A 156 2.00 7.96 -3.33
CA MET A 156 2.33 6.54 -3.57
C MET A 156 3.48 6.36 -4.56
N LYS A 157 3.59 7.21 -5.58
CA LYS A 157 4.73 7.20 -6.52
C LYS A 157 6.08 7.38 -5.79
N LYS A 158 6.07 8.10 -4.66
CA LYS A 158 7.22 8.30 -3.78
C LYS A 158 7.28 7.30 -2.61
N ARG A 159 6.40 6.29 -2.58
CA ARG A 159 6.22 5.34 -1.47
C ARG A 159 5.90 6.01 -0.12
N GLY A 160 5.19 7.14 -0.13
CA GLY A 160 4.77 7.80 1.09
C GLY A 160 3.54 7.14 1.73
N SER A 161 3.56 6.98 3.05
CA SER A 161 2.46 6.41 3.84
C SER A 161 1.12 7.17 3.72
N LEU A 162 1.16 8.49 3.54
CA LEU A 162 -0.02 9.30 3.27
C LEU A 162 -0.75 8.85 1.99
N GLY A 163 -0.01 8.45 0.96
CA GLY A 163 -0.57 8.00 -0.30
C GLY A 163 -1.41 6.74 -0.14
N LEU A 164 -0.89 5.78 0.62
CA LEU A 164 -1.60 4.54 0.94
C LEU A 164 -2.88 4.83 1.75
N MET A 165 -2.80 5.72 2.73
CA MET A 165 -3.95 6.11 3.56
C MET A 165 -5.07 6.74 2.71
N LEU A 166 -4.71 7.69 1.84
CA LEU A 166 -5.66 8.34 0.95
C LEU A 166 -6.25 7.36 -0.07
N ALA A 167 -5.46 6.42 -0.59
CA ALA A 167 -5.97 5.39 -1.49
C ALA A 167 -7.06 4.54 -0.81
N TYR A 168 -6.86 4.13 0.45
CA TYR A 168 -7.89 3.39 1.19
C TYR A 168 -9.14 4.23 1.51
N ALA A 169 -8.99 5.55 1.67
CA ALA A 169 -10.13 6.43 1.83
C ALA A 169 -10.92 6.60 0.52
N VAL A 170 -10.22 6.63 -0.62
CA VAL A 170 -10.83 6.87 -1.93
C VAL A 170 -11.50 5.61 -2.48
N ILE A 171 -10.83 4.45 -2.49
CA ILE A 171 -11.25 3.22 -3.19
C ILE A 171 -12.70 2.77 -2.92
N PRO A 172 -13.25 2.81 -1.68
CA PRO A 172 -14.58 2.27 -1.41
C PRO A 172 -15.70 2.92 -2.23
N ILE A 173 -15.64 4.23 -2.46
CA ILE A 173 -16.72 4.96 -3.16
C ILE A 173 -16.80 4.56 -4.64
N PRO A 174 -15.70 4.60 -5.43
CA PRO A 174 -15.64 4.01 -6.75
C PRO A 174 -16.16 2.57 -6.79
N LEU A 175 -15.72 1.69 -5.89
CA LEU A 175 -16.19 0.30 -5.88
C LEU A 175 -17.72 0.18 -5.73
N VAL A 176 -18.32 0.95 -4.82
CA VAL A 176 -19.79 0.97 -4.68
C VAL A 176 -20.44 1.51 -5.94
N MET A 177 -19.90 2.59 -6.50
CA MET A 177 -20.45 3.20 -7.70
C MET A 177 -20.38 2.26 -8.91
N GLY A 178 -19.23 1.63 -9.16
CA GLY A 178 -19.07 0.62 -10.20
C GLY A 178 -20.09 -0.51 -10.07
N ALA A 179 -20.31 -1.04 -8.86
CA ALA A 179 -21.32 -2.09 -8.64
C ALA A 179 -22.76 -1.62 -8.93
N LEU A 180 -23.12 -0.40 -8.53
CA LEU A 180 -24.42 0.19 -8.84
C LEU A 180 -24.59 0.42 -10.35
N THR A 181 -23.55 0.90 -11.03
CA THR A 181 -23.54 1.11 -12.48
C THR A 181 -23.68 -0.20 -13.25
N ILE A 182 -23.03 -1.29 -12.83
CA ILE A 182 -23.22 -2.62 -13.43
C ILE A 182 -24.68 -3.03 -13.33
N ARG A 183 -25.24 -2.97 -12.11
CA ARG A 183 -26.63 -3.35 -11.86
C ARG A 183 -27.60 -2.52 -12.71
N TYR A 184 -27.41 -1.21 -12.75
CA TYR A 184 -28.24 -0.31 -13.56
C TYR A 184 -28.11 -0.62 -15.05
N SER A 185 -26.90 -0.77 -15.57
CA SER A 185 -26.67 -0.96 -17.00
C SER A 185 -27.28 -2.28 -17.50
N ILE A 186 -27.17 -3.36 -16.71
CA ILE A 186 -27.82 -4.64 -17.03
C ILE A 186 -29.35 -4.49 -17.05
N TRP A 187 -29.91 -3.89 -15.99
CA TRP A 187 -31.36 -3.68 -15.90
C TRP A 187 -31.90 -2.81 -17.04
N ALA A 188 -31.23 -1.71 -17.35
CA ALA A 188 -31.63 -0.78 -18.40
C ALA A 188 -31.58 -1.45 -19.78
N LEU A 189 -30.56 -2.26 -20.08
CA LEU A 189 -30.46 -3.01 -21.34
C LEU A 189 -31.56 -4.07 -21.50
N MET A 190 -32.09 -4.60 -20.39
CA MET A 190 -33.20 -5.55 -20.40
C MET A 190 -34.57 -4.88 -20.48
N ASN A 191 -34.65 -3.56 -20.32
CA ASN A 191 -35.90 -2.81 -20.29
C ASN A 191 -35.96 -1.75 -21.40
N GLN A 192 -36.70 -2.03 -22.48
CA GLN A 192 -36.80 -1.14 -23.65
C GLN A 192 -37.32 0.26 -23.31
N GLN A 193 -38.20 0.40 -22.30
CA GLN A 193 -38.70 1.72 -21.88
C GLN A 193 -37.57 2.56 -21.27
N GLU A 194 -36.66 1.95 -20.51
CA GLU A 194 -35.52 2.66 -19.94
C GLU A 194 -34.51 3.03 -21.04
N VAL A 195 -34.27 2.16 -22.02
CA VAL A 195 -33.42 2.50 -23.18
C VAL A 195 -33.98 3.71 -23.94
N GLN A 196 -35.30 3.76 -24.15
CA GLN A 196 -35.96 4.92 -24.77
C GLN A 196 -35.78 6.18 -23.94
N ARG A 197 -35.98 6.11 -22.62
CA ARG A 197 -35.76 7.24 -21.71
C ARG A 197 -34.31 7.75 -21.75
N VAL A 198 -33.32 6.85 -21.80
CA VAL A 198 -31.91 7.23 -21.93
C VAL A 198 -31.64 7.89 -23.29
N ALA A 199 -32.23 7.38 -24.37
CA ALA A 199 -32.14 7.96 -25.70
C ALA A 199 -32.69 9.40 -25.73
N GLU A 200 -33.86 9.61 -25.14
CA GLU A 200 -34.49 10.93 -24.98
C GLU A 200 -33.64 11.88 -24.14
N ALA A 201 -33.15 11.42 -22.98
CA ALA A 201 -32.31 12.23 -22.09
C ALA A 201 -31.00 12.67 -22.75
N LEU A 202 -30.43 11.84 -23.64
CA LEU A 202 -29.23 12.16 -24.40
C LEU A 202 -29.51 12.94 -25.68
N GLY A 203 -30.78 13.05 -26.12
CA GLY A 203 -31.16 13.59 -27.42
C GLY A 203 -30.57 12.79 -28.59
N LYS A 204 -30.48 11.46 -28.44
CA LYS A 204 -29.87 10.53 -29.41
C LYS A 204 -30.80 9.37 -29.73
N GLY A 205 -30.45 8.59 -30.76
CA GLY A 205 -31.22 7.39 -31.13
C GLY A 205 -31.00 6.22 -30.16
N ILE A 206 -31.92 5.25 -30.20
CA ILE A 206 -31.92 4.04 -29.36
C ILE A 206 -30.57 3.28 -29.43
N GLY A 207 -30.01 3.11 -30.62
CA GLY A 207 -28.72 2.43 -30.79
C GLY A 207 -27.57 3.12 -30.05
N PHE A 208 -27.56 4.46 -29.98
CA PHE A 208 -26.57 5.22 -29.24
C PHE A 208 -26.73 5.04 -27.72
N ALA A 209 -27.98 5.05 -27.23
CA ALA A 209 -28.29 4.79 -25.83
C ALA A 209 -27.85 3.38 -25.40
N GLN A 210 -28.14 2.36 -26.20
CA GLN A 210 -27.67 0.99 -25.97
C GLN A 210 -26.15 0.90 -25.93
N ALA A 211 -25.46 1.52 -26.89
CA ALA A 211 -23.99 1.54 -26.92
C ALA A 211 -23.41 2.24 -25.67
N THR A 212 -24.04 3.30 -25.19
CA THR A 212 -23.63 4.01 -23.98
C THR A 212 -23.81 3.14 -22.73
N LEU A 213 -24.94 2.44 -22.60
CA LEU A 213 -25.19 1.50 -21.49
C LEU A 213 -24.19 0.33 -21.50
N VAL A 214 -23.86 -0.21 -22.68
CA VAL A 214 -22.83 -1.25 -22.82
C VAL A 214 -21.45 -0.70 -22.44
N LEU A 215 -21.11 0.53 -22.84
CA LEU A 215 -19.86 1.17 -22.47
C LEU A 215 -19.77 1.37 -20.94
N LEU A 216 -20.85 1.85 -20.30
CA LEU A 216 -20.92 2.01 -18.85
C LEU A 216 -20.73 0.67 -18.12
N LEU A 217 -21.36 -0.39 -18.63
CA LEU A 217 -21.17 -1.74 -18.11
C LEU A 217 -19.71 -2.19 -18.22
N ALA A 218 -19.08 -2.00 -19.38
CA ALA A 218 -17.67 -2.37 -19.59
C ALA A 218 -16.72 -1.57 -18.68
N LEU A 219 -16.93 -0.26 -18.57
CA LEU A 219 -16.12 0.62 -17.73
C LEU A 219 -16.25 0.25 -16.24
N SER A 220 -17.45 -0.06 -15.77
CA SER A 220 -17.69 -0.41 -14.36
C SER A 220 -17.14 -1.78 -13.98
N VAL A 221 -17.18 -2.76 -14.88
CA VAL A 221 -16.50 -4.05 -14.68
C VAL A 221 -14.98 -3.87 -14.63
N LEU A 222 -14.43 -3.04 -15.53
CA LEU A 222 -13.01 -2.70 -15.55
C LEU A 222 -12.59 -1.99 -14.25
N GLU A 223 -13.37 -1.01 -13.81
CA GLU A 223 -13.19 -0.28 -12.54
C GLU A 223 -13.11 -1.24 -11.35
N LEU A 224 -14.13 -2.09 -11.16
CA LEU A 224 -14.18 -3.03 -10.04
C LEU A 224 -12.99 -3.99 -10.04
N THR A 225 -12.62 -4.49 -11.21
CA THR A 225 -11.50 -5.42 -11.35
C THR A 225 -10.18 -4.76 -10.98
N LEU A 226 -9.92 -3.56 -11.52
CA LEU A 226 -8.67 -2.84 -11.30
C LEU A 226 -8.56 -2.31 -9.87
N LEU A 227 -9.63 -1.72 -9.32
CA LEU A 227 -9.63 -1.20 -7.96
C LEU A 227 -9.68 -2.31 -6.91
N GLY A 228 -10.34 -3.43 -7.19
CA GLY A 228 -10.28 -4.63 -6.34
C GLY A 228 -8.88 -5.22 -6.28
N TYR A 229 -8.22 -5.38 -7.44
CA TYR A 229 -6.83 -5.80 -7.50
C TYR A 229 -5.89 -4.80 -6.80
N ALA A 230 -6.12 -3.50 -6.99
CA ALA A 230 -5.34 -2.46 -6.32
C ALA A 230 -5.52 -2.50 -4.80
N ALA A 231 -6.75 -2.63 -4.29
CA ALA A 231 -7.02 -2.69 -2.86
C ALA A 231 -6.28 -3.87 -2.20
N TYR A 232 -6.37 -5.06 -2.81
CA TYR A 232 -5.65 -6.24 -2.35
C TYR A 232 -4.13 -6.05 -2.44
N GLY A 233 -3.63 -5.55 -3.57
CA GLY A 233 -2.21 -5.32 -3.80
C GLY A 233 -1.62 -4.30 -2.84
N LEU A 234 -2.29 -3.17 -2.61
CA LEU A 234 -1.86 -2.14 -1.68
C LEU A 234 -1.83 -2.67 -0.24
N TYR A 235 -2.76 -3.57 0.12
CA TYR A 235 -2.75 -4.24 1.42
C TYR A 235 -1.57 -5.19 1.57
N LYS A 236 -1.33 -6.03 0.55
CA LYS A 236 -0.20 -6.96 0.50
C LYS A 236 1.13 -6.22 0.59
N HIS A 237 1.26 -5.09 -0.11
CA HIS A 237 2.49 -4.31 -0.22
C HIS A 237 2.55 -3.09 0.71
N ARG A 238 1.66 -3.01 1.73
CA ARG A 238 1.56 -1.85 2.64
C ARG A 238 2.87 -1.45 3.31
N HIS A 239 3.75 -2.41 3.54
CA HIS A 239 5.05 -2.18 4.19
C HIS A 239 6.08 -1.51 3.28
N ALA A 240 5.80 -1.39 1.98
CA ALA A 240 6.63 -0.61 1.06
C ALA A 240 6.50 0.90 1.30
N PHE A 241 5.46 1.33 1.98
CA PHE A 241 5.15 2.74 2.21
C PHE A 241 5.66 3.17 3.59
N LEU A 242 6.53 4.18 3.61
CA LEU A 242 7.19 4.70 4.82
C LEU A 242 6.71 6.10 5.18
#